data_AF-A0A9P0TJK7-F1
#
_entry.id   AF-A0A9P0TJK7-F1
#
_cell.length_a   1.000
_cell.length_b   1.000
_cell.length_c   1.000
_cell.angle_alpha   90.00
_cell.angle_beta   90.00
_cell.angle_gamma   90.00
#
_symmetry.space_group_name_H-M   'P 1'
#
loop_
_entity.id
_entity.type
_entity.pdbx_description
1 polymer ?
#
loop_
_entity_poly.entity_id
_entity_poly.type
_entity_poly.pdbx_seq_one_letter_code
_entity_poly.pdbx_strand_id
1 'polypeptide(L)'
;MHPEARTIKNYLSNLTEIEIETMAGKLVVFCCCVLVAVFAEKYTDKYDNINLQEILENGRLFHAYINCLLDKGKCSPEGKELRDHIQDALETGCSKCTEAQEKGTYTIIEHLINKEKEIWEELCAKYDAEGKYRKKYEERAKSAGLTV
;
A
#
# COMPACT_ATOMS: atom_id res chain seq x y z
N MET A 1 59.47 37.54 14.79
CA MET A 1 58.53 36.47 14.41
C MET A 1 57.31 36.60 15.31
N HIS A 2 56.15 37.00 14.75
CA HIS A 2 54.97 37.42 15.53
C HIS A 2 54.16 36.23 16.08
N PRO A 3 53.89 36.16 17.40
CA PRO A 3 53.09 35.09 18.03
C PRO A 3 51.60 35.13 17.69
N GLU A 4 51.09 36.24 17.15
CA GLU A 4 49.67 36.46 16.86
C GLU A 4 49.14 35.61 15.70
N ALA A 5 49.97 35.33 14.69
CA ALA A 5 49.59 34.50 13.56
C ALA A 5 49.31 33.03 13.96
N ARG A 6 49.96 32.54 15.02
CA ARG A 6 49.75 31.18 15.53
C ARG A 6 48.42 31.07 16.27
N THR A 7 48.04 32.09 17.04
CA THR A 7 46.76 32.13 17.77
C THR A 7 45.58 32.21 16.81
N ILE A 8 45.67 33.04 15.76
CA ILE A 8 44.62 33.17 14.74
C ILE A 8 44.45 31.85 13.97
N LYS A 9 45.56 31.18 13.60
CA LYS A 9 45.50 29.89 12.91
C LYS A 9 44.80 28.81 13.75
N ASN A 10 45.09 28.76 15.05
CA ASN A 10 44.46 27.79 15.96
C ASN A 10 42.97 28.10 16.21
N TYR A 11 42.59 29.39 16.24
CA TYR A 11 41.19 29.78 16.37
C TYR A 11 40.38 29.40 15.12
N LEU A 12 40.94 29.65 13.93
CA LEU A 12 40.31 29.26 12.66
C LEU A 12 40.23 27.74 12.50
N SER A 13 41.25 26.96 12.91
CA SER A 13 41.16 25.49 12.87
C SER A 13 40.06 24.94 13.79
N ASN A 14 39.96 25.48 15.02
CA ASN A 14 38.91 25.08 15.95
C ASN A 14 37.51 25.45 15.43
N LEU A 15 37.35 26.62 14.78
CA LEU A 15 36.10 27.00 14.12
C LEU A 15 35.72 26.02 13.02
N THR A 16 36.69 25.61 12.18
CA THR A 16 36.43 24.62 11.12
C THR A 16 36.09 23.24 11.69
N GLU A 17 36.70 22.82 12.79
CA GLU A 17 36.36 21.56 13.46
C GLU A 17 34.94 21.60 14.04
N ILE A 18 34.55 22.70 14.70
CA ILE A 18 33.21 22.92 15.24
C ILE A 18 32.15 22.91 14.12
N GLU A 19 32.44 23.52 12.97
CA GLU A 19 31.55 23.51 11.79
C GLU A 19 31.40 22.10 11.22
N ILE A 20 32.50 21.33 11.11
CA ILE A 20 32.48 19.94 10.63
C ILE A 20 31.66 19.04 11.58
N GLU A 21 31.83 19.18 12.90
CA GLU A 21 31.05 18.44 13.90
C GLU A 21 29.55 18.77 13.83
N THR A 22 29.20 20.04 13.65
CA THR A 22 27.79 20.45 13.51
C THR A 22 27.18 20.00 12.19
N MET A 23 27.94 19.96 11.09
CA MET A 23 27.46 19.39 9.82
C MET A 23 27.30 17.87 9.88
N ALA A 24 28.25 17.17 10.50
CA ALA A 24 28.17 15.72 10.73
C ALA A 24 26.96 15.36 11.61
N GLY A 25 26.70 16.13 12.67
CA GLY A 25 25.52 15.96 13.53
C GLY A 25 24.20 16.15 12.76
N LYS A 26 24.11 17.16 11.89
CA LYS A 26 22.93 17.38 11.03
C LYS A 26 22.74 16.26 10.00
N LEU A 27 23.82 15.74 9.42
CA LEU A 27 23.80 14.63 8.47
C LEU A 27 23.35 13.32 9.13
N VAL A 28 23.82 13.04 10.35
CA VAL A 28 23.39 11.88 11.14
C VAL A 28 21.90 11.97 11.47
N VAL A 29 21.41 13.13 11.93
CA VAL A 29 19.98 13.34 12.22
C VAL A 29 19.13 13.18 10.96
N PHE A 30 19.55 13.76 9.82
CA PHE A 30 18.85 13.60 8.54
C PHE A 30 18.82 12.14 8.06
N CYS A 31 19.95 11.41 8.12
CA CYS A 31 20.01 9.99 7.80
C CYS A 31 19.10 9.15 8.71
N CYS A 32 19.07 9.43 10.01
CA CYS A 32 18.16 8.75 10.95
C CYS A 32 16.69 9.03 10.63
N CYS A 33 16.32 10.26 10.25
CA CYS A 33 14.95 10.59 9.83
C CYS A 33 14.53 9.87 8.54
N VAL A 34 15.45 9.71 7.58
CA VAL A 34 15.20 8.95 6.34
C VAL A 34 15.03 7.46 6.64
N LEU A 35 15.79 6.88 7.56
CA LEU A 35 15.67 5.46 7.92
C LEU A 35 14.34 5.13 8.63
N VAL A 36 13.82 6.03 9.46
CA VAL A 36 12.53 5.83 10.16
C VAL A 36 11.34 5.90 9.17
N ALA A 37 11.46 6.64 8.06
CA ALA A 37 10.42 6.72 7.04
C ALA A 37 10.23 5.41 6.23
N VAL A 38 11.12 4.43 6.36
CA VAL A 38 11.10 3.20 5.52
C VAL A 38 10.32 2.05 6.17
N PHE A 39 9.91 2.14 7.43
CA PHE A 39 9.01 1.14 8.04
C PHE A 39 7.55 1.43 7.66
N ALA A 40 7.17 1.07 6.43
CA ALA A 40 5.78 1.10 6.01
C ALA A 40 5.00 -0.01 6.74
N GLU A 41 3.99 0.36 7.54
CA GLU A 41 3.07 -0.58 8.19
C GLU A 41 2.25 -1.32 7.12
N LYS A 42 2.27 -2.66 7.17
CA LYS A 42 1.46 -3.53 6.30
C LYS A 42 0.12 -3.85 6.96
N TYR A 43 -0.88 -4.21 6.16
CA TYR A 43 -2.11 -4.84 6.66
C TYR A 43 -1.78 -6.19 7.32
N THR A 44 -2.69 -6.66 8.18
CA THR A 44 -2.49 -7.95 8.84
C THR A 44 -2.38 -9.08 7.81
N ASP A 45 -1.44 -9.99 8.01
CA ASP A 45 -1.22 -11.19 7.20
C ASP A 45 -2.02 -12.41 7.72
N LYS A 46 -2.76 -12.23 8.82
CA LYS A 46 -3.52 -13.29 9.51
C LYS A 46 -4.43 -14.09 8.57
N TYR A 47 -4.92 -13.44 7.52
CA TYR A 47 -5.88 -14.00 6.57
C TYR A 47 -5.26 -14.29 5.19
N ASP A 48 -3.95 -14.23 5.04
CA ASP A 48 -3.29 -14.43 3.74
C ASP A 48 -3.38 -15.88 3.22
N ASN A 49 -3.67 -16.83 4.11
CA ASN A 49 -3.79 -18.26 3.79
C ASN A 49 -5.23 -18.71 3.52
N ILE A 50 -6.19 -17.79 3.35
CA ILE A 50 -7.55 -18.17 2.98
C ILE A 50 -7.56 -18.90 1.62
N ASN A 51 -8.43 -19.90 1.49
CA ASN A 51 -8.58 -20.63 0.24
C ASN A 51 -9.42 -19.80 -0.75
N LEU A 52 -8.74 -18.93 -1.49
CA LEU A 52 -9.40 -18.05 -2.44
C LEU A 52 -10.16 -18.82 -3.54
N GLN A 53 -9.60 -19.94 -4.00
CA GLN A 53 -10.22 -20.74 -5.05
C GLN A 53 -11.57 -21.31 -4.61
N GLU A 54 -11.63 -21.84 -3.39
CA GLU A 54 -12.88 -22.35 -2.80
C GLU A 54 -13.94 -21.25 -2.67
N ILE A 55 -13.54 -20.04 -2.28
CA ILE A 55 -14.46 -18.90 -2.18
C ILE A 55 -15.04 -18.58 -3.57
N LEU A 56 -14.20 -18.51 -4.60
CA LEU A 56 -14.62 -18.18 -5.97
C LEU A 56 -15.46 -19.29 -6.64
N GLU A 57 -15.25 -20.55 -6.28
CA GLU A 57 -16.03 -21.68 -6.81
C GLU A 57 -17.32 -21.94 -6.04
N ASN A 58 -17.42 -21.46 -4.79
CA ASN A 58 -18.60 -21.59 -3.95
C ASN A 58 -19.45 -20.33 -3.97
N GLY A 59 -20.46 -20.30 -4.84
CA GLY A 59 -21.35 -19.13 -5.00
C GLY A 59 -21.93 -18.63 -3.68
N ARG A 60 -22.28 -19.51 -2.73
CA ARG A 60 -22.79 -19.07 -1.41
C ARG A 60 -21.73 -18.31 -0.61
N LEU A 61 -20.48 -18.77 -0.60
CA LEU A 61 -19.39 -18.09 0.09
C LEU A 61 -19.04 -16.78 -0.63
N PHE A 62 -18.87 -16.84 -1.95
CA PHE A 62 -18.61 -15.67 -2.79
C PHE A 62 -19.64 -14.56 -2.53
N HIS A 63 -20.93 -14.85 -2.67
CA HIS A 63 -21.98 -13.85 -2.42
C HIS A 63 -22.03 -13.36 -0.96
N ALA A 64 -21.61 -14.17 0.02
CA ALA A 64 -21.50 -13.71 1.40
C ALA A 64 -20.40 -12.62 1.53
N TYR A 65 -19.24 -12.81 0.88
CA TYR A 65 -18.20 -11.78 0.81
C TYR A 65 -18.68 -10.54 0.07
N ILE A 66 -19.28 -10.70 -1.11
CA ILE A 66 -19.82 -9.57 -1.89
C ILE A 66 -20.84 -8.77 -1.09
N ASN A 67 -21.78 -9.44 -0.42
CA ASN A 67 -22.78 -8.77 0.40
C ASN A 67 -22.15 -8.05 1.60
N CYS A 68 -21.11 -8.61 2.22
CA CYS A 68 -20.33 -7.89 3.22
C CYS A 68 -19.70 -6.62 2.63
N LEU A 69 -19.01 -6.73 1.49
CA LEU A 69 -18.35 -5.60 0.83
C LEU A 69 -19.34 -4.51 0.40
N LEU A 70 -20.57 -4.88 0.03
CA LEU A 70 -21.63 -3.94 -0.36
C LEU A 70 -22.47 -3.44 0.83
N ASP A 71 -22.14 -3.81 2.07
CA ASP A 71 -22.94 -3.55 3.29
C ASP A 71 -24.40 -4.06 3.20
N LYS A 72 -24.60 -5.15 2.44
CA LYS A 72 -25.89 -5.85 2.27
C LYS A 72 -26.00 -7.11 3.15
N GLY A 73 -24.96 -7.44 3.92
CA GLY A 73 -24.92 -8.66 4.73
C GLY A 73 -23.89 -8.62 5.86
N LYS A 74 -23.86 -9.69 6.65
CA LYS A 74 -22.86 -9.87 7.71
C LYS A 74 -21.49 -10.16 7.11
N CYS A 75 -20.45 -9.65 7.76
CA CYS A 75 -19.07 -9.94 7.42
C CYS A 75 -18.51 -11.08 8.28
N SER A 76 -17.74 -11.97 7.67
CA SER A 76 -16.76 -12.76 8.41
C SER A 76 -15.62 -11.85 8.88
N PRO A 77 -14.76 -12.29 9.82
CA PRO A 77 -13.58 -11.52 10.22
C PRO A 77 -12.69 -11.13 9.03
N GLU A 78 -12.46 -12.06 8.10
CA GLU A 78 -11.68 -11.86 6.87
C GLU A 78 -12.34 -10.84 5.95
N GLY A 79 -13.64 -10.99 5.71
CA GLY A 79 -14.40 -10.08 4.84
C GLY A 79 -14.48 -8.66 5.43
N LYS A 80 -14.53 -8.55 6.75
CA LYS A 80 -14.50 -7.26 7.45
C LYS A 80 -13.14 -6.59 7.28
N GLU A 81 -12.05 -7.32 7.48
CA GLU A 81 -10.69 -6.81 7.28
C GLU A 81 -10.53 -6.24 5.86
N LEU A 82 -10.95 -7.01 4.85
CA LEU A 82 -10.93 -6.55 3.46
C LEU A 82 -11.78 -5.30 3.27
N ARG A 83 -13.04 -5.31 3.71
CA ARG A 83 -13.97 -4.18 3.55
C ARG A 83 -13.42 -2.89 4.17
N ASP A 84 -12.87 -2.99 5.38
CA ASP A 84 -12.40 -1.84 6.14
C ASP A 84 -11.11 -1.24 5.51
N HIS A 85 -10.38 -1.99 4.66
CA HIS A 85 -9.12 -1.57 4.04
C HIS A 85 -9.14 -1.38 2.51
N ILE A 86 -10.20 -1.79 1.79
CA ILE A 86 -10.26 -1.65 0.32
C ILE A 86 -10.03 -0.19 -0.12
N GLN A 87 -10.65 0.78 0.55
CA GLN A 87 -10.53 2.19 0.15
C GLN A 87 -9.08 2.70 0.26
N ASP A 88 -8.42 2.45 1.39
CA ASP A 88 -7.01 2.81 1.62
C ASP A 88 -6.09 2.07 0.63
N ALA A 89 -6.39 0.80 0.33
CA ALA A 89 -5.63 0.03 -0.65
C ALA A 89 -5.77 0.60 -2.07
N LEU A 90 -6.96 1.06 -2.47
CA LEU A 90 -7.16 1.70 -3.78
C LEU A 90 -6.41 3.03 -3.85
N GLU A 91 -6.58 3.90 -2.85
CA GLU A 91 -5.99 5.25 -2.79
C GLU A 91 -4.47 5.24 -2.74
N THR A 92 -3.89 4.27 -2.04
CA THR A 92 -2.44 4.15 -1.88
C THR A 92 -1.80 3.16 -2.87
N GLY A 93 -2.58 2.57 -3.77
CA GLY A 93 -2.10 1.59 -4.73
C GLY A 93 -1.54 0.31 -4.09
N CYS A 94 -2.18 -0.17 -3.02
CA CYS A 94 -1.84 -1.36 -2.25
C CYS A 94 -0.48 -1.26 -1.53
N SER A 95 0.02 -0.06 -1.22
CA SER A 95 1.34 0.12 -0.57
C SER A 95 1.51 -0.70 0.73
N LYS A 96 0.40 -0.92 1.46
CA LYS A 96 0.36 -1.69 2.71
C LYS A 96 -0.01 -3.17 2.53
N CYS A 97 -0.29 -3.61 1.30
CA CYS A 97 -0.67 -4.99 1.05
C CYS A 97 0.52 -5.94 1.18
N THR A 98 0.24 -7.17 1.57
CA THR A 98 1.18 -8.28 1.44
C THR A 98 1.21 -8.78 0.00
N GLU A 99 2.23 -9.56 -0.37
CA GLU A 99 2.29 -10.17 -1.71
C GLU A 99 1.09 -11.10 -1.98
N ALA A 100 0.60 -11.81 -0.96
CA ALA A 100 -0.55 -12.69 -1.08
C ALA A 100 -1.82 -11.88 -1.36
N GLN A 101 -2.01 -10.76 -0.68
CA GLN A 101 -3.14 -9.85 -0.87
C GLN A 101 -3.12 -9.20 -2.26
N GLU A 102 -1.94 -8.76 -2.74
CA GLU A 102 -1.81 -8.22 -4.09
C GLU A 102 -2.17 -9.25 -5.16
N LYS A 103 -1.60 -10.47 -5.06
CA LYS A 103 -1.89 -11.57 -6.01
C LYS A 103 -3.36 -11.97 -5.95
N GLY A 104 -3.92 -12.11 -4.76
CA GLY A 104 -5.33 -12.44 -4.55
C GLY A 104 -6.27 -11.38 -5.14
N THR A 105 -5.93 -10.10 -4.99
CA THR A 105 -6.69 -8.98 -5.56
C THR A 105 -6.80 -9.09 -7.07
N TYR A 106 -5.69 -9.39 -7.75
CA TYR A 106 -5.71 -9.57 -9.21
C TYR A 106 -6.61 -10.74 -9.64
N THR A 107 -6.48 -11.89 -8.96
CA THR A 107 -7.32 -13.06 -9.23
C THR A 107 -8.82 -12.76 -9.04
N ILE A 108 -9.18 -12.08 -7.96
CA ILE A 108 -10.58 -11.73 -7.68
C ILE A 108 -11.12 -10.75 -8.72
N ILE A 109 -10.36 -9.70 -9.04
CA ILE A 109 -10.81 -8.69 -10.00
C ILE A 109 -10.95 -9.27 -11.40
N GLU A 110 -10.03 -10.12 -11.83
CA GLU A 110 -10.13 -10.83 -13.11
C GLU A 110 -11.36 -11.76 -13.15
N HIS A 111 -11.65 -12.46 -12.04
CA HIS A 111 -12.88 -13.26 -11.91
C HIS A 111 -14.13 -12.36 -12.03
N LEU A 112 -14.16 -11.24 -11.30
CA LEU A 112 -15.29 -10.31 -11.29
C LEU A 112 -15.58 -9.74 -12.68
N ILE A 113 -14.55 -9.25 -13.37
CA ILE A 113 -14.68 -8.68 -14.71
C ILE A 113 -15.18 -9.72 -15.72
N ASN A 114 -14.65 -10.94 -15.65
CA ASN A 114 -14.92 -11.99 -16.65
C ASN A 114 -16.24 -12.74 -16.41
N LYS A 115 -16.60 -12.99 -15.14
CA LYS A 115 -17.73 -13.87 -14.78
C LYS A 115 -18.88 -13.16 -14.09
N GLU A 116 -18.63 -12.04 -13.41
CA GLU A 116 -19.58 -11.41 -12.47
C GLU A 116 -19.70 -9.90 -12.74
N LYS A 117 -19.92 -9.53 -14.01
CA LYS A 117 -19.84 -8.13 -14.47
C LYS A 117 -20.77 -7.17 -13.73
N GLU A 118 -21.98 -7.61 -13.38
CA GLU A 118 -22.93 -6.79 -12.62
C GLU A 118 -22.39 -6.49 -11.20
N ILE A 119 -21.81 -7.50 -10.54
CA ILE A 119 -21.20 -7.34 -9.22
C ILE A 119 -19.96 -6.45 -9.30
N TRP A 120 -19.15 -6.60 -10.35
CA TRP A 120 -18.01 -5.71 -10.61
C TRP A 120 -18.46 -4.24 -10.69
N GLU A 121 -19.54 -3.96 -11.42
CA GLU A 121 -20.09 -2.62 -11.55
C GLU A 121 -20.62 -2.07 -10.22
N GLU A 122 -21.30 -2.89 -9.41
CA GLU A 122 -21.75 -2.49 -8.07
C GLU A 122 -20.60 -2.15 -7.14
N LEU A 123 -19.54 -2.98 -7.13
CA LEU A 123 -18.35 -2.73 -6.32
C LEU A 123 -17.62 -1.47 -6.77
N CYS A 124 -17.48 -1.26 -8.08
CA CYS A 124 -16.90 -0.02 -8.62
C CYS A 124 -17.73 1.20 -8.22
N ALA A 125 -19.06 1.13 -8.32
CA ALA A 125 -19.92 2.24 -7.92
C ALA A 125 -19.74 2.60 -6.43
N LYS A 126 -19.42 1.62 -5.58
CA LYS A 126 -19.18 1.84 -4.15
C LYS A 126 -17.78 2.39 -3.83
N TYR A 127 -16.73 1.76 -4.36
CA TYR A 127 -15.34 2.03 -3.95
C TYR A 127 -14.56 2.92 -4.94
N ASP A 128 -15.05 3.07 -6.16
CA ASP A 128 -14.40 3.83 -7.23
C ASP A 128 -15.42 4.53 -8.13
N ALA A 129 -16.32 5.32 -7.54
CA ALA A 129 -17.40 6.00 -8.26
C ALA A 129 -16.90 6.94 -9.37
N GLU A 130 -15.68 7.48 -9.21
CA GLU A 130 -15.01 8.33 -10.20
C GLU A 130 -14.27 7.53 -11.29
N GLY A 131 -14.16 6.21 -11.15
CA GLY A 131 -13.48 5.33 -12.10
C GLY A 131 -11.96 5.49 -12.15
N LYS A 132 -11.34 6.00 -11.08
CA LYS A 132 -9.89 6.26 -10.97
C LYS A 132 -9.07 4.98 -11.07
N TYR A 133 -9.58 3.87 -10.53
CA TYR A 133 -8.86 2.60 -10.40
C TYR A 133 -9.42 1.52 -11.35
N ARG A 134 -10.73 1.52 -11.61
CA ARG A 134 -11.43 0.61 -12.50
C ARG A 134 -10.73 0.49 -13.84
N LYS A 135 -10.36 1.63 -14.46
CA LYS A 135 -9.67 1.67 -15.74
C LYS A 135 -8.36 0.86 -15.74
N LYS A 136 -7.54 1.00 -14.69
CA LYS A 136 -6.27 0.26 -14.54
C LYS A 136 -6.51 -1.26 -14.54
N TYR A 137 -7.52 -1.71 -13.81
CA TYR A 137 -7.83 -3.13 -13.69
C TYR A 137 -8.47 -3.70 -14.96
N GLU A 138 -9.36 -2.93 -15.60
CA GLU A 138 -9.94 -3.28 -16.89
C GLU A 138 -8.89 -3.37 -18.01
N GLU A 139 -7.91 -2.45 -18.04
CA GLU A 139 -6.79 -2.52 -18.98
C GLU A 139 -5.90 -3.74 -18.73
N ARG A 140 -5.59 -4.04 -17.46
CA ARG A 140 -4.88 -5.27 -17.10
C ARG A 140 -5.61 -6.53 -17.56
N ALA A 141 -6.92 -6.60 -17.31
CA ALA A 141 -7.75 -7.72 -17.73
C ALA A 141 -7.75 -7.89 -19.26
N LYS A 142 -7.84 -6.78 -20.01
CA LYS A 142 -7.69 -6.79 -21.49
C LYS A 142 -6.33 -7.31 -21.92
N SER A 143 -5.24 -6.88 -21.28
CA SER A 143 -3.89 -7.38 -21.58
C SER A 143 -3.72 -8.87 -21.26
N ALA A 144 -4.51 -9.42 -20.34
CA ALA A 144 -4.59 -10.84 -20.04
C ALA A 144 -5.53 -11.63 -20.99
N GLY A 145 -6.15 -10.97 -21.98
CA GLY A 145 -7.05 -11.59 -22.95
C GLY A 145 -8.49 -11.80 -22.46
N LEU A 146 -8.89 -11.15 -21.38
CA LEU A 146 -10.25 -11.22 -20.84
C LEU A 146 -11.18 -10.22 -21.54
N THR A 147 -12.46 -10.56 -21.62
CA THR A 147 -13.51 -9.66 -22.11
C THR A 147 -13.91 -8.72 -20.98
N VAL A 148 -13.97 -7.42 -21.26
CA VAL A 148 -14.26 -6.35 -20.29
C VAL A 148 -15.42 -5.51 -20.78
#